data_AF-A0A2P8HNP9-F1
#
_entry.id   AF-A0A2P8HNP9-F1
#
_cell.length_a   1.000
_cell.length_b   1.000
_cell.length_c   1.000
_cell.angle_alpha   90.00
_cell.angle_beta   90.00
_cell.angle_gamma   90.00
#
_symmetry.space_group_name_H-M   'P 1'
#
loop_
_entity.id
_entity.type
_entity.pdbx_description
1 polymer ?
#
loop_
_entity_poly.entity_id
_entity_poly.type
_entity_poly.pdbx_seq_one_letter_code
_entity_poly.pdbx_strand_id
1 'polypeptide(L)'
;MFTGIFSSSLQRKFCEGFLFFPIKRLRQYGHFIFKQYKPRSGVKAVLDHQTGKFDFHARYAFELSRLIADKAIPQASLVIGKMEALYEVIREGTHNSPDMYPDFNDVITGYYHAITTYNGVVLGNLQEEMKPALKKKVSERMFEDMGYDHHIKVQRLIKEFVGQSQAIVAFLQSCVDKDYGFPANYSSLELTDLITGIKQVITIQRNLIASLQAWGNADKLQGRQVYYN
;
A
#
# COMPACT_ATOMS: atom_id res chain seq x y z
N MET A 1 12.20 43.96 -17.25
CA MET A 1 13.38 43.45 -16.51
C MET A 1 13.24 43.91 -15.06
N PHE A 2 13.49 42.99 -14.11
CA PHE A 2 13.30 43.16 -12.66
C PHE A 2 13.95 44.45 -12.13
N THR A 3 13.15 45.33 -11.51
CA THR A 3 13.64 46.53 -10.81
C THR A 3 13.55 46.32 -9.30
N GLY A 4 14.68 46.50 -8.61
CA GLY A 4 14.90 46.19 -7.20
C GLY A 4 14.03 46.98 -6.22
N ILE A 5 13.12 46.29 -5.54
CA ILE A 5 12.28 46.84 -4.45
C ILE A 5 12.87 46.57 -3.06
N PHE A 6 13.87 45.68 -2.94
CA PHE A 6 14.53 45.41 -1.66
C PHE A 6 16.02 45.70 -1.77
N SER A 7 16.44 46.87 -1.27
CA SER A 7 17.86 47.11 -1.01
C SER A 7 18.32 46.15 0.09
N SER A 8 19.49 45.55 -0.07
CA SER A 8 20.11 44.66 0.92
C SER A 8 20.22 45.31 2.31
N SER A 9 20.28 46.65 2.38
CA SER A 9 20.26 47.43 3.61
C SER A 9 18.93 47.39 4.37
N LEU A 10 17.78 47.31 3.68
CA LEU A 10 16.47 47.24 4.30
C LEU A 10 16.21 45.86 4.90
N GLN A 11 16.61 44.80 4.18
CA GLN A 11 16.53 43.42 4.67
C GLN A 11 17.48 43.20 5.86
N ARG A 12 18.69 43.78 5.84
CA ARG A 12 19.64 43.67 6.95
C ARG A 12 19.10 44.35 8.22
N LYS A 13 18.55 45.56 8.12
CA LYS A 13 17.91 46.26 9.25
C LYS A 13 16.66 45.53 9.78
N PHE A 14 15.91 44.87 8.90
CA PHE A 14 14.75 44.06 9.31
C PHE A 14 15.17 42.82 10.12
N CYS A 15 16.23 42.13 9.68
CA CYS A 15 16.77 40.97 10.40
C CYS A 15 17.50 41.36 11.70
N GLU A 16 18.18 42.51 11.73
CA GLU A 16 18.81 43.05 12.95
C GLU A 16 17.76 43.42 14.02
N GLY A 17 16.59 43.93 13.62
CA GLY A 17 15.49 44.21 14.54
C GLY A 17 15.01 42.98 15.33
N PHE A 18 15.08 41.77 14.75
CA PHE A 18 14.70 40.54 15.45
C PHE A 18 15.74 40.04 16.44
N LEU A 19 17.00 40.41 16.28
CA LEU A 19 18.09 40.05 17.20
C LEU A 19 18.10 40.88 18.49
N PHE A 20 17.49 42.08 18.48
CA PHE A 20 17.54 43.03 19.61
C PHE A 20 16.32 43.01 20.55
N PHE A 21 15.24 42.32 20.21
CA PHE A 21 14.04 42.28 21.08
C PHE A 21 13.85 40.89 21.71
N PRO A 22 14.08 40.74 23.04
CA PRO A 22 13.77 39.49 23.71
C PRO A 22 12.27 39.19 23.56
N ILE A 23 11.96 37.98 23.10
CA ILE A 23 10.61 37.47 22.77
C ILE A 23 9.54 37.80 23.85
N LYS A 24 9.95 37.97 25.11
CA LYS A 24 9.07 38.38 26.22
C LYS A 24 8.42 39.77 26.01
N ARG A 25 9.07 40.73 25.34
CA ARG A 25 8.51 42.08 25.09
C ARG A 25 7.57 42.13 23.87
N LEU A 26 7.68 41.19 22.93
CA LEU A 26 6.76 41.08 21.79
C LEU A 26 5.34 40.69 22.21
N ARG A 27 5.17 39.98 23.35
CA ARG A 27 3.83 39.66 23.91
C ARG A 27 3.04 40.91 24.32
N GLN A 28 3.68 41.97 24.80
CA GLN A 28 3.01 43.22 25.18
C GLN A 28 2.49 44.02 23.98
N TYR A 29 3.04 43.77 22.78
CA TYR A 29 2.61 44.40 21.52
C TYR A 29 1.96 43.39 20.56
N GLY A 30 1.46 42.25 21.07
CA GLY A 30 0.91 41.14 20.28
C GLY A 30 -0.25 41.52 19.35
N HIS A 31 -0.87 42.69 19.57
CA HIS A 31 -1.90 43.24 18.68
C HIS A 31 -1.35 43.99 17.45
N PHE A 32 -0.05 44.30 17.39
CA PHE A 32 0.55 45.07 16.29
C PHE A 32 1.20 44.22 15.18
N ILE A 33 1.43 42.92 15.42
CA ILE A 33 2.02 42.03 14.39
C ILE A 33 0.96 41.54 13.40
N PHE A 34 -0.31 41.47 13.84
CA PHE A 34 -1.44 41.36 12.93
C PHE A 34 -1.73 42.73 12.33
N LYS A 35 -0.85 43.17 11.41
CA LYS A 35 -1.17 44.24 10.48
C LYS A 35 -2.53 43.87 9.88
N GLN A 36 -3.57 44.65 10.15
CA GLN A 36 -4.90 44.46 9.58
C GLN A 36 -4.76 44.58 8.07
N TYR A 37 -4.54 43.43 7.42
CA TYR A 37 -4.44 43.36 5.99
C TYR A 37 -5.77 43.84 5.42
N LYS A 38 -5.74 44.93 4.64
CA LYS A 38 -6.94 45.48 4.02
C LYS A 38 -7.69 44.32 3.32
N PRO A 39 -9.03 44.30 3.30
CA PRO A 39 -9.80 43.22 2.66
C PRO A 39 -9.38 42.93 1.21
N ARG A 40 -8.84 43.94 0.51
CA ARG A 40 -8.33 43.89 -0.87
C ARG A 40 -6.85 43.52 -1.02
N SER A 41 -6.15 43.20 0.06
CA SER A 41 -4.70 42.95 0.06
C SER A 41 -4.28 41.64 -0.62
N GLY A 42 -5.23 40.84 -1.12
CA GLY A 42 -4.95 39.52 -1.69
C GLY A 42 -4.43 38.51 -0.65
N VAL A 43 -4.18 38.92 0.60
CA VAL A 43 -3.65 38.04 1.66
C VAL A 43 -4.67 36.96 2.03
N LYS A 44 -5.98 37.26 1.98
CA LYS A 44 -6.99 36.21 2.05
C LYS A 44 -6.85 35.23 0.89
N ALA A 45 -6.62 35.69 -0.34
CA ALA A 45 -6.35 34.80 -1.47
C ALA A 45 -5.01 34.04 -1.34
N VAL A 46 -4.00 34.57 -0.64
CA VAL A 46 -2.72 33.89 -0.31
C VAL A 46 -2.88 32.88 0.82
N LEU A 47 -3.71 33.19 1.83
CA LEU A 47 -4.09 32.29 2.93
C LEU A 47 -5.12 31.23 2.48
N ASP A 48 -5.98 31.57 1.53
CA ASP A 48 -6.91 30.67 0.84
C ASP A 48 -6.17 29.89 -0.25
N HIS A 49 -5.05 30.42 -0.77
CA HIS A 49 -3.89 29.66 -1.29
C HIS A 49 -3.11 29.01 -0.14
N GLN A 50 -3.79 28.52 0.89
CA GLN A 50 -3.46 27.21 1.38
C GLN A 50 -3.54 26.27 0.18
N THR A 51 -2.41 26.18 -0.52
CA THR A 51 -1.95 25.04 -1.31
C THR A 51 -2.78 23.84 -0.88
N GLY A 52 -3.68 23.37 -1.76
CA GLY A 52 -4.53 22.23 -1.46
C GLY A 52 -3.63 21.20 -0.80
N LYS A 53 -3.81 21.03 0.52
CA LYS A 53 -2.85 20.27 1.33
C LYS A 53 -2.73 18.95 0.62
N PHE A 54 -1.51 18.62 0.20
CA PHE A 54 -1.26 17.34 -0.43
C PHE A 54 -1.61 16.28 0.61
N ASP A 55 -2.79 15.69 0.45
CA ASP A 55 -3.27 14.62 1.32
C ASP A 55 -2.49 13.36 0.92
N PHE A 56 -1.33 13.20 1.55
CA PHE A 56 -0.43 12.10 1.27
C PHE A 56 -1.08 10.76 1.63
N HIS A 57 -1.94 10.70 2.66
CA HIS A 57 -2.71 9.49 2.98
C HIS A 57 -3.65 9.14 1.84
N ALA A 58 -4.40 10.11 1.30
CA ALA A 58 -5.25 9.88 0.14
C ALA A 58 -4.46 9.39 -1.09
N ARG A 59 -3.24 9.90 -1.30
CA ARG A 59 -2.38 9.41 -2.39
C ARG A 59 -1.98 7.94 -2.20
N TYR A 60 -1.42 7.58 -1.05
CA TYR A 60 -1.01 6.19 -0.80
C TYR A 60 -2.20 5.25 -0.81
N ALA A 61 -3.34 5.68 -0.26
CA ALA A 61 -4.56 4.89 -0.30
C ALA A 61 -5.08 4.68 -1.73
N PHE A 62 -5.00 5.69 -2.59
CA PHE A 62 -5.33 5.56 -4.00
C PHE A 62 -4.39 4.60 -4.74
N GLU A 63 -3.08 4.72 -4.52
CA GLU A 63 -2.10 3.84 -5.15
C GLU A 63 -2.28 2.37 -4.72
N LEU A 64 -2.53 2.13 -3.43
CA LEU A 64 -2.79 0.79 -2.88
C LEU A 64 -4.13 0.22 -3.39
N SER A 65 -5.20 1.01 -3.33
CA SER A 65 -6.52 0.60 -3.84
C SER A 65 -6.45 0.20 -5.31
N ARG A 66 -5.75 0.99 -6.14
CA ARG A 66 -5.53 0.69 -7.55
C ARG A 66 -4.72 -0.59 -7.74
N LEU A 67 -3.64 -0.77 -6.98
CA LEU A 67 -2.81 -1.97 -7.07
C LEU A 67 -3.59 -3.25 -6.69
N ILE A 68 -4.48 -3.15 -5.70
CA ILE A 68 -5.34 -4.26 -5.27
C ILE A 68 -6.37 -4.58 -6.36
N ALA A 69 -7.13 -3.58 -6.80
CA ALA A 69 -8.24 -3.77 -7.72
C ALA A 69 -7.79 -4.18 -9.13
N ASP A 70 -6.73 -3.55 -9.66
CA ASP A 70 -6.33 -3.73 -11.05
C ASP A 70 -5.35 -4.90 -11.25
N LYS A 71 -4.66 -5.34 -10.19
CA LYS A 71 -3.60 -6.36 -10.29
C LYS A 71 -3.77 -7.49 -9.31
N ALA A 72 -3.86 -7.20 -8.01
CA ALA A 72 -3.79 -8.25 -6.98
C ALA A 72 -5.00 -9.20 -7.04
N ILE A 73 -6.22 -8.65 -7.04
CA ILE A 73 -7.45 -9.43 -7.09
C ILE A 73 -7.56 -10.20 -8.43
N PRO A 74 -7.41 -9.56 -9.61
CA PRO A 74 -7.49 -10.28 -10.88
C PRO A 74 -6.47 -11.41 -10.98
N GLN A 75 -5.22 -11.18 -10.56
CA GLN A 75 -4.20 -12.21 -10.60
C GLN A 75 -4.49 -13.36 -9.63
N ALA A 76 -4.99 -13.07 -8.42
CA ALA A 76 -5.38 -14.10 -7.48
C ALA A 76 -6.54 -14.95 -8.03
N SER A 77 -7.55 -14.31 -8.63
CA SER A 77 -8.67 -15.00 -9.29
C SER A 77 -8.21 -15.89 -10.46
N LEU A 78 -7.24 -15.44 -11.26
CA LEU A 78 -6.66 -16.27 -12.32
C LEU A 78 -5.95 -17.52 -11.76
N VAL A 79 -5.17 -17.37 -10.69
CA VAL A 79 -4.51 -18.50 -10.03
C VAL A 79 -5.53 -19.46 -9.43
N ILE A 80 -6.57 -18.95 -8.77
CA ILE A 80 -7.68 -19.74 -8.22
C ILE A 80 -8.32 -20.59 -9.33
N GLY A 81 -8.69 -19.98 -10.47
CA GLY A 81 -9.28 -20.73 -11.58
C GLY A 81 -8.35 -21.81 -12.16
N LYS A 82 -7.04 -21.55 -12.24
CA LYS A 82 -6.06 -22.57 -12.65
C LYS A 82 -5.93 -23.71 -11.64
N MET A 83 -6.03 -23.41 -10.35
CA MET A 83 -6.02 -24.42 -9.30
C MET A 83 -7.29 -25.27 -9.30
N GLU A 84 -8.45 -24.68 -9.55
CA GLU A 84 -9.72 -25.42 -9.72
C GLU A 84 -9.64 -26.36 -10.94
N ALA A 85 -9.13 -25.87 -12.07
CA ALA A 85 -8.91 -26.70 -13.26
C ALA A 85 -7.92 -27.85 -12.99
N LEU A 86 -6.84 -27.58 -12.25
CA LEU A 86 -5.89 -28.61 -11.80
C LEU A 86 -6.59 -29.65 -10.92
N TYR A 87 -7.43 -29.23 -9.97
CA TYR A 87 -8.15 -30.12 -9.07
C TYR A 87 -9.11 -31.05 -9.81
N GLU A 88 -9.84 -30.54 -10.80
CA GLU A 88 -10.73 -31.34 -11.64
C GLU A 88 -9.97 -32.44 -12.40
N VAL A 89 -8.82 -32.10 -13.00
CA VAL A 89 -8.03 -33.10 -13.74
C VAL A 89 -7.41 -34.15 -12.81
N ILE A 90 -6.93 -33.75 -11.64
CA ILE A 90 -6.43 -34.71 -10.63
C ILE A 90 -7.58 -35.63 -10.22
N ARG A 91 -8.77 -35.09 -9.92
CA ARG A 91 -9.93 -35.89 -9.49
C ARG A 91 -10.33 -36.94 -10.52
N GLU A 92 -10.33 -36.59 -11.81
CA GLU A 92 -10.58 -37.53 -12.91
C GLU A 92 -9.47 -38.59 -13.03
N GLY A 93 -8.21 -38.21 -12.79
CA GLY A 93 -7.06 -39.13 -12.78
C GLY A 93 -7.06 -40.10 -11.59
N THR A 94 -7.42 -39.63 -10.39
CA THR A 94 -7.44 -40.40 -9.14
C THR A 94 -8.51 -41.49 -9.16
N HIS A 95 -9.61 -41.31 -9.90
CA HIS A 95 -10.60 -42.38 -10.14
C HIS A 95 -9.98 -43.62 -10.81
N ASN A 96 -8.91 -43.44 -11.59
CA ASN A 96 -8.20 -44.52 -12.26
C ASN A 96 -6.98 -45.03 -11.47
N SER A 97 -6.47 -44.27 -10.47
CA SER A 97 -5.31 -44.63 -9.64
C SER A 97 -5.31 -43.86 -8.30
N PRO A 98 -6.00 -44.37 -7.27
CA PRO A 98 -6.25 -43.63 -6.02
C PRO A 98 -5.01 -43.36 -5.15
N ASP A 99 -3.94 -44.15 -5.28
CA ASP A 99 -2.76 -44.07 -4.40
C ASP A 99 -1.68 -43.07 -4.85
N MET A 100 -1.88 -42.40 -6.00
CA MET A 100 -0.74 -41.81 -6.69
C MET A 100 -0.34 -40.40 -6.16
N TYR A 101 -1.21 -39.70 -5.42
CA TYR A 101 -1.02 -38.26 -5.11
C TYR A 101 -1.60 -37.72 -3.78
N PRO A 102 -1.56 -38.42 -2.63
CA PRO A 102 -2.16 -37.90 -1.39
C PRO A 102 -1.53 -36.57 -0.93
N ASP A 103 -0.19 -36.49 -0.86
CA ASP A 103 0.53 -35.29 -0.44
C ASP A 103 0.31 -34.10 -1.39
N PHE A 104 0.16 -34.37 -2.69
CA PHE A 104 -0.08 -33.34 -3.70
C PHE A 104 -1.48 -32.73 -3.56
N ASN A 105 -2.48 -33.56 -3.32
CA ASN A 105 -3.85 -33.10 -3.15
C ASN A 105 -4.01 -32.23 -1.89
N ASP A 106 -3.40 -32.65 -0.78
CA ASP A 106 -3.44 -31.90 0.48
C ASP A 106 -2.75 -30.54 0.35
N VAL A 107 -1.59 -30.50 -0.30
CA VAL A 107 -0.81 -29.26 -0.50
C VAL A 107 -1.53 -28.28 -1.44
N ILE A 108 -2.13 -28.76 -2.53
CA ILE A 108 -2.91 -27.93 -3.46
C ILE A 108 -4.19 -27.42 -2.80
N THR A 109 -4.93 -28.28 -2.10
CA THR A 109 -6.15 -27.90 -1.38
C THR A 109 -5.85 -26.87 -0.29
N GLY A 110 -4.77 -27.07 0.48
CA GLY A 110 -4.31 -26.13 1.48
C GLY A 110 -3.98 -24.76 0.89
N TYR A 111 -3.28 -24.72 -0.25
CA TYR A 111 -2.97 -23.46 -0.90
C TYR A 111 -4.21 -22.79 -1.52
N TYR A 112 -5.14 -23.58 -2.06
CA TYR A 112 -6.41 -23.08 -2.61
C TYR A 112 -7.21 -22.33 -1.53
N HIS A 113 -7.31 -22.90 -0.33
CA HIS A 113 -7.92 -22.22 0.81
C HIS A 113 -7.14 -20.96 1.20
N ALA A 114 -5.81 -21.04 1.26
CA ALA A 114 -4.97 -19.90 1.62
C ALA A 114 -5.15 -18.72 0.65
N ILE A 115 -5.11 -18.95 -0.67
CA ILE A 115 -5.28 -17.89 -1.67
C ILE A 115 -6.70 -17.35 -1.69
N THR A 116 -7.72 -18.20 -1.50
CA THR A 116 -9.12 -17.77 -1.45
C THR A 116 -9.39 -16.91 -0.22
N THR A 117 -8.94 -17.33 0.96
CA THR A 117 -9.04 -16.55 2.20
C THR A 117 -8.25 -15.24 2.07
N TYR A 118 -7.05 -15.29 1.52
CA TYR A 118 -6.24 -14.09 1.30
C TYR A 118 -6.94 -13.10 0.37
N ASN A 119 -7.47 -13.56 -0.77
CA ASN A 119 -8.16 -12.73 -1.74
C ASN A 119 -9.47 -12.14 -1.17
N GLY A 120 -10.30 -12.97 -0.54
CA GLY A 120 -11.60 -12.54 -0.02
C GLY A 120 -11.52 -11.71 1.25
N VAL A 121 -10.64 -12.07 2.18
CA VAL A 121 -10.55 -11.45 3.50
C VAL A 121 -9.48 -10.37 3.54
N VAL A 122 -8.23 -10.69 3.20
CA VAL A 122 -7.12 -9.74 3.39
C VAL A 122 -7.19 -8.62 2.35
N LEU A 123 -7.26 -8.96 1.06
CA LEU A 123 -7.36 -7.95 -0.01
C LEU A 123 -8.70 -7.21 0.04
N GLY A 124 -9.80 -7.93 0.31
CA GLY A 124 -11.13 -7.35 0.48
C GLY A 124 -11.19 -6.33 1.62
N ASN A 125 -10.75 -6.70 2.82
CA ASN A 125 -10.72 -5.78 3.96
C ASN A 125 -9.82 -4.57 3.70
N LEU A 126 -8.63 -4.80 3.13
CA LEU A 126 -7.71 -3.72 2.79
C LEU A 126 -8.33 -2.75 1.77
N GLN A 127 -9.13 -3.25 0.82
CA GLN A 127 -9.85 -2.41 -0.14
C GLN A 127 -10.97 -1.59 0.53
N GLU A 128 -11.75 -2.20 1.44
CA GLU A 128 -12.79 -1.50 2.21
C GLU A 128 -12.21 -0.39 3.09
N GLU A 129 -11.09 -0.66 3.76
CA GLU A 129 -10.37 0.30 4.61
C GLU A 129 -9.84 1.51 3.83
N MET A 130 -9.57 1.36 2.55
CA MET A 130 -9.09 2.46 1.69
C MET A 130 -10.25 3.36 1.23
N LYS A 131 -11.51 2.88 1.24
CA LYS A 131 -12.67 3.63 0.72
C LYS A 131 -12.91 4.99 1.40
N PRO A 132 -12.79 5.13 2.73
CA PRO A 132 -12.87 6.43 3.39
C PRO A 132 -11.84 7.40 2.81
N ALA A 133 -10.57 6.98 2.70
CA ALA A 133 -9.48 7.81 2.19
C ALA A 133 -9.68 8.30 0.75
N LEU A 134 -10.44 7.54 -0.05
CA LEU A 134 -10.81 7.90 -1.41
C LEU A 134 -11.95 8.94 -1.48
N LYS A 135 -12.72 9.12 -0.39
CA LYS A 135 -13.75 10.15 -0.31
C LYS A 135 -13.09 11.46 0.15
N LYS A 136 -13.19 12.51 -0.68
CA LYS A 136 -12.64 13.88 -0.49
C LYS A 136 -13.00 14.63 0.82
N LYS A 137 -13.60 13.98 1.82
CA LYS A 137 -14.09 14.58 3.07
C LYS A 137 -13.68 13.82 4.33
N VAL A 138 -12.53 13.14 4.35
CA VAL A 138 -12.04 12.51 5.58
C VAL A 138 -11.12 13.48 6.33
N SER A 139 -11.39 13.70 7.61
CA SER A 139 -10.55 14.51 8.49
C SER A 139 -9.27 13.75 8.85
N GLU A 140 -8.15 14.46 8.98
CA GLU A 140 -6.84 13.90 9.38
C GLU A 140 -6.95 13.00 10.64
N ARG A 141 -7.88 13.30 11.56
CA ARG A 141 -8.15 12.50 12.78
C ARG A 141 -8.64 11.06 12.54
N MET A 142 -9.35 10.77 11.45
CA MET A 142 -9.77 9.39 11.16
C MET A 142 -8.60 8.50 10.72
N PHE A 143 -7.52 9.09 10.22
CA PHE A 143 -6.32 8.34 9.83
C PHE A 143 -5.39 8.05 11.01
N GLU A 144 -5.35 8.95 12.00
CA GLU A 144 -4.64 8.72 13.26
C GLU A 144 -5.19 7.49 14.01
N ASP A 145 -6.52 7.28 13.98
CA ASP A 145 -7.19 6.11 14.57
C ASP A 145 -7.02 4.81 13.75
N MET A 146 -6.77 4.89 12.44
CA MET A 146 -6.52 3.70 11.59
C MET A 146 -5.11 3.10 11.77
N GLY A 147 -4.23 3.78 12.52
CA GLY A 147 -3.14 3.18 13.29
C GLY A 147 -1.99 2.57 12.49
N TYR A 148 -0.78 3.05 12.77
CA TYR A 148 0.50 2.45 12.37
C TYR A 148 0.59 0.93 12.69
N ASP A 149 -0.02 0.49 13.79
CA ASP A 149 -0.06 -0.92 14.21
C ASP A 149 -0.85 -1.82 13.26
N HIS A 150 -1.88 -1.28 12.59
CA HIS A 150 -2.68 -2.04 11.63
C HIS A 150 -1.90 -2.31 10.34
N HIS A 151 -1.22 -1.29 9.81
CA HIS A 151 -0.35 -1.44 8.63
C HIS A 151 0.73 -2.50 8.84
N ILE A 152 1.30 -2.60 10.05
CA ILE A 152 2.28 -3.66 10.37
C ILE A 152 1.63 -5.05 10.37
N LYS A 153 0.44 -5.19 10.95
CA LYS A 153 -0.29 -6.46 10.98
C LYS A 153 -0.62 -6.93 9.56
N VAL A 154 -1.15 -6.05 8.72
CA VAL A 154 -1.42 -6.34 7.31
C VAL A 154 -0.14 -6.76 6.59
N GLN A 155 0.96 -6.00 6.73
CA GLN A 155 2.24 -6.39 6.13
C GLN A 155 2.72 -7.77 6.57
N ARG A 156 2.51 -8.15 7.84
CA ARG A 156 2.88 -9.47 8.34
C ARG A 156 2.06 -10.56 7.67
N LEU A 157 0.74 -10.40 7.58
CA LEU A 157 -0.14 -11.34 6.89
C LEU A 157 0.24 -11.51 5.41
N ILE A 158 0.53 -10.41 4.71
CA ILE A 158 0.98 -10.47 3.31
C ILE A 158 2.32 -11.22 3.19
N LYS A 159 3.26 -11.01 4.13
CA LYS A 159 4.55 -11.73 4.15
C LYS A 159 4.38 -13.23 4.41
N GLU A 160 3.51 -13.61 5.34
CA GLU A 160 3.20 -15.01 5.61
C GLU A 160 2.60 -15.69 4.38
N PHE A 161 1.64 -15.03 3.72
CA PHE A 161 1.06 -15.52 2.47
C PHE A 161 2.10 -15.64 1.33
N VAL A 162 3.03 -14.68 1.22
CA VAL A 162 4.15 -14.77 0.27
C VAL A 162 5.03 -15.99 0.58
N GLY A 163 5.34 -16.23 1.85
CA GLY A 163 6.13 -17.40 2.28
C GLY A 163 5.45 -18.72 1.90
N GLN A 164 4.14 -18.84 2.18
CA GLN A 164 3.35 -20.01 1.76
C GLN A 164 3.36 -20.18 0.23
N SER A 165 3.14 -19.09 -0.52
CA SER A 165 3.15 -19.12 -1.99
C SER A 165 4.51 -19.57 -2.55
N GLN A 166 5.62 -19.18 -1.91
CA GLN A 166 6.96 -19.63 -2.30
C GLN A 166 7.18 -21.12 -2.02
N ALA A 167 6.71 -21.63 -0.88
CA ALA A 167 6.77 -23.05 -0.56
C ALA A 167 6.01 -23.90 -1.59
N ILE A 168 4.82 -23.42 -2.00
CA ILE A 168 4.01 -24.09 -3.02
C ILE A 168 4.68 -24.04 -4.39
N VAL A 169 5.27 -22.92 -4.78
CA VAL A 169 6.06 -22.84 -6.02
C VAL A 169 7.21 -23.85 -6.01
N ALA A 170 7.94 -23.98 -4.90
CA ALA A 170 9.03 -24.95 -4.79
C ALA A 170 8.52 -26.40 -4.86
N PHE A 171 7.39 -26.69 -4.20
CA PHE A 171 6.73 -27.98 -4.28
C PHE A 171 6.31 -28.33 -5.70
N LEU A 172 5.54 -27.45 -6.36
CA LEU A 172 5.08 -27.67 -7.73
C LEU A 172 6.23 -27.78 -8.73
N GLN A 173 7.30 -26.99 -8.55
CA GLN A 173 8.50 -27.12 -9.37
C GLN A 173 9.13 -28.50 -9.18
N SER A 174 9.21 -29.01 -7.95
CA SER A 174 9.71 -30.37 -7.70
C SER A 174 8.83 -31.45 -8.34
N CYS A 175 7.52 -31.19 -8.47
CA CYS A 175 6.60 -32.09 -9.16
C CYS A 175 6.86 -32.11 -10.68
N VAL A 176 7.17 -30.96 -11.28
CA VAL A 176 7.59 -30.86 -12.68
C VAL A 176 8.92 -31.57 -12.90
N ASP A 177 9.92 -31.31 -12.05
CA ASP A 177 11.30 -31.77 -12.25
C ASP A 177 11.44 -33.29 -12.08
N LYS A 178 10.61 -33.90 -11.21
CA LYS A 178 10.63 -35.35 -10.94
C LYS A 178 9.74 -36.17 -11.87
N ASP A 179 9.02 -35.51 -12.78
CA ASP A 179 8.10 -36.11 -13.74
C ASP A 179 7.22 -37.18 -13.07
N TYR A 180 6.41 -36.76 -12.08
CA TYR A 180 5.65 -37.65 -11.19
C TYR A 180 4.63 -38.57 -11.88
N GLY A 181 4.60 -38.65 -13.22
CA GLY A 181 3.68 -39.48 -13.98
C GLY A 181 2.27 -38.91 -13.96
N PHE A 182 2.15 -37.57 -14.03
CA PHE A 182 0.86 -36.92 -14.17
C PHE A 182 0.09 -37.52 -15.37
N PRO A 183 -1.25 -37.65 -15.28
CA PRO A 183 -2.05 -38.18 -16.37
C PRO A 183 -1.70 -37.47 -17.68
N ALA A 184 -1.67 -38.19 -18.82
CA ALA A 184 -1.32 -37.64 -20.13
C ALA A 184 -2.15 -36.41 -20.56
N ASN A 185 -3.27 -36.18 -19.86
CA ASN A 185 -4.22 -35.10 -20.07
C ASN A 185 -3.83 -33.80 -19.35
N TYR A 186 -2.86 -33.84 -18.42
CA TYR A 186 -2.33 -32.65 -17.75
C TYR A 186 -0.90 -32.41 -18.17
N SER A 187 -0.71 -31.39 -18.98
CA SER A 187 0.60 -31.07 -19.55
C SER A 187 1.49 -30.43 -18.48
N SER A 188 2.78 -30.77 -18.47
CA SER A 188 3.81 -30.04 -17.72
C SER A 188 3.76 -28.51 -17.97
N LEU A 189 3.22 -28.10 -19.11
CA LEU A 189 2.92 -26.72 -19.48
C LEU A 189 1.90 -26.05 -18.54
N GLU A 190 0.79 -26.71 -18.20
CA GLU A 190 -0.25 -26.15 -17.32
C GLU A 190 0.26 -25.96 -15.89
N LEU A 191 1.05 -26.91 -15.40
CA LEU A 191 1.68 -26.80 -14.08
C LEU A 191 2.71 -25.67 -14.05
N THR A 192 3.49 -25.52 -15.13
CA THR A 192 4.44 -24.41 -15.30
C THR A 192 3.74 -23.05 -15.39
N ASP A 193 2.59 -22.99 -16.05
CA ASP A 193 1.77 -21.79 -16.16
C ASP A 193 1.11 -21.41 -14.82
N LEU A 194 0.67 -22.40 -14.02
CA LEU A 194 0.24 -22.18 -12.64
C LEU A 194 1.38 -21.63 -11.77
N ILE A 195 2.56 -22.25 -11.82
CA ILE A 195 3.77 -21.78 -11.10
C ILE A 195 4.07 -20.32 -11.47
N THR A 196 4.00 -19.99 -12.76
CA THR A 196 4.23 -18.63 -13.26
C THR A 196 3.18 -17.66 -12.72
N GLY A 197 1.91 -18.06 -12.70
CA GLY A 197 0.82 -17.29 -12.10
C GLY A 197 1.06 -16.99 -10.60
N ILE A 198 1.49 -17.99 -9.83
CA ILE A 198 1.81 -17.83 -8.41
C ILE A 198 3.02 -16.91 -8.19
N LYS A 199 4.06 -17.02 -9.03
CA LYS A 199 5.22 -16.09 -8.99
C LYS A 199 4.81 -14.64 -9.26
N GLN A 200 3.86 -14.41 -10.16
CA GLN A 200 3.29 -13.09 -10.41
C GLN A 200 2.52 -12.57 -9.20
N VAL A 201 1.70 -13.41 -8.55
CA VAL A 201 1.02 -13.07 -7.29
C VAL A 201 2.06 -12.61 -6.25
N ILE A 202 3.10 -13.41 -6.01
CA ILE A 202 4.19 -13.08 -5.07
C ILE A 202 4.80 -11.70 -5.36
N THR A 203 5.06 -11.40 -6.63
CA THR A 203 5.65 -10.13 -7.05
C THR A 203 4.71 -8.95 -6.75
N ILE A 204 3.42 -9.09 -7.05
CA ILE A 204 2.41 -8.07 -6.74
C ILE A 204 2.30 -7.86 -5.22
N GLN A 205 2.30 -8.94 -4.44
CA GLN A 205 2.24 -8.85 -2.98
C GLN A 205 3.46 -8.17 -2.37
N ARG A 206 4.66 -8.38 -2.93
CA ARG A 206 5.87 -7.64 -2.52
C ARG A 206 5.75 -6.15 -2.80
N ASN A 207 5.15 -5.77 -3.93
CA ASN A 207 4.90 -4.37 -4.24
C ASN A 207 3.90 -3.75 -3.26
N LEU A 208 2.85 -4.50 -2.87
CA LEU A 208 1.90 -4.05 -1.84
C LEU A 208 2.60 -3.81 -0.49
N ILE A 209 3.48 -4.72 -0.06
CA ILE A 209 4.29 -4.53 1.15
C ILE A 209 5.15 -3.26 1.04
N ALA A 210 5.82 -3.06 -0.10
CA ALA A 210 6.67 -1.89 -0.31
C ALA A 210 5.87 -0.57 -0.24
N SER A 211 4.68 -0.54 -0.84
CA SER A 211 3.78 0.62 -0.76
C SER A 211 3.29 0.89 0.66
N LEU A 212 2.92 -0.16 1.42
CA LEU A 212 2.53 -0.02 2.83
C LEU A 212 3.71 0.47 3.70
N GLN A 213 4.94 0.04 3.41
CA GLN A 213 6.14 0.51 4.10
C GLN A 213 6.46 1.96 3.78
N ALA A 214 6.34 2.35 2.51
CA ALA A 214 6.52 3.74 2.08
C ALA A 214 5.50 4.65 2.78
N TRP A 215 4.24 4.21 2.86
CA TRP A 215 3.21 4.94 3.59
C TRP A 215 3.55 5.08 5.08
N GLY A 216 3.87 3.98 5.77
CA GLY A 216 4.23 4.01 7.19
C GLY A 216 5.49 4.84 7.49
N ASN A 217 6.45 4.91 6.57
CA ASN A 217 7.63 5.76 6.72
C ASN A 217 7.30 7.26 6.53
N ALA A 218 6.46 7.58 5.54
CA ALA A 218 6.00 8.95 5.30
C ALA A 218 5.19 9.47 6.50
N ASP A 219 4.33 8.64 7.07
CA ASP A 219 3.52 8.96 8.24
C ASP A 219 4.39 9.31 9.47
N LYS A 220 5.41 8.49 9.77
CA LYS A 220 6.39 8.80 10.84
C LYS A 220 7.14 10.10 10.62
N LEU A 221 7.53 10.40 9.38
CA LEU A 221 8.27 11.61 9.04
C LEU A 221 7.39 12.84 9.25
N GLN A 222 6.13 12.78 8.85
CA GLN A 222 5.18 13.86 9.05
C GLN A 222 4.85 14.05 10.53
N GLY A 223 4.60 12.98 11.28
CA GLY A 223 4.42 13.05 12.73
C GLY A 223 5.57 13.80 13.40
N ARG A 224 6.82 13.50 13.04
CA ARG A 224 8.01 14.22 13.54
C ARG A 224 8.00 15.70 13.14
N GLN A 225 7.65 16.04 11.90
CA GLN A 225 7.60 17.45 11.45
C GLN A 225 6.53 18.29 12.16
N VAL A 226 5.45 17.67 12.65
CA VAL A 226 4.41 18.36 13.44
C VAL A 226 4.88 18.66 14.87
N TYR A 227 5.74 17.82 15.47
CA TYR A 227 6.27 18.04 16.82
C TYR A 227 7.45 19.03 16.90
N TYR A 228 8.11 19.32 15.78
CA TYR A 228 9.25 20.25 15.72
C TYR A 228 8.88 21.67 15.23
N ASN A 229 7.62 21.93 14.91
CA ASN A 229 7.08 23.27 14.58
C ASN A 229 6.19 23.79 15.71
#